data_AF-A0A6M0D368-F1
#
_entry.id   AF-A0A6M0D368-F1
#
_cell.length_a   1.000
_cell.length_b   1.000
_cell.length_c   1.000
_cell.angle_alpha   90.00
_cell.angle_beta   90.00
_cell.angle_gamma   90.00
#
_symmetry.space_group_name_H-M   'P 1'
#
loop_
_entity.id
_entity.type
_entity.pdbx_description
1 polymer ?
#
loop_
_entity_poly.entity_id
_entity_poly.type
_entity_poly.pdbx_seq_one_letter_code
_entity_poly.pdbx_strand_id
1 'polypeptide(L)'
;MFRSYLRLLLFACGLLVGVQVPGLINDYTQRVEAHLLESREGLKGFNQTAQRFFNGDLQALVRHYRASEDPVFNSDADSIDSLVNRNRLLEQEWQTLQRPWLVRTWHVLVAADP
;
A
#
# COMPACT_ATOMS: atom_id res chain seq x y z
N MET A 1 15.77 -40.98 -23.30
CA MET A 1 15.91 -40.68 -21.86
C MET A 1 15.84 -39.19 -21.52
N PHE A 2 16.49 -38.28 -22.27
CA PHE A 2 16.51 -36.83 -22.01
C PHE A 2 15.12 -36.17 -21.86
N ARG A 3 14.15 -36.53 -22.70
CA ARG A 3 12.76 -36.01 -22.64
C ARG A 3 12.05 -36.32 -21.31
N SER A 4 12.38 -37.43 -20.66
CA SER A 4 11.75 -37.82 -19.38
C SER A 4 12.32 -37.01 -18.20
N TYR A 5 13.63 -36.76 -18.21
CA TYR A 5 14.28 -35.88 -17.23
C TYR A 5 13.86 -34.42 -17.39
N LEU A 6 13.71 -33.94 -18.63
CA LEU A 6 13.21 -32.60 -18.90
C LEU A 6 11.79 -32.41 -18.35
N ARG A 7 10.90 -33.39 -18.53
CA ARG A 7 9.54 -33.34 -17.97
C ARG A 7 9.57 -33.33 -16.44
N LEU A 8 10.42 -34.15 -15.82
CA LEU A 8 10.56 -34.18 -14.36
C LEU A 8 11.09 -32.84 -13.81
N LEU A 9 12.06 -32.23 -14.51
CA LEU A 9 12.61 -30.94 -14.14
C LEU A 9 11.57 -29.82 -14.27
N LEU A 10 10.82 -29.77 -15.37
CA LEU A 10 9.72 -28.81 -15.55
C LEU A 10 8.62 -29.01 -14.50
N PHE A 11 8.30 -30.26 -14.16
CA PHE A 11 7.33 -30.58 -13.10
C PHE A 11 7.82 -30.09 -11.73
N ALA A 12 9.08 -30.37 -11.37
CA ALA A 12 9.67 -29.91 -10.13
C ALA A 12 9.73 -28.38 -10.06
N CYS A 13 10.15 -27.71 -11.13
CA CYS A 13 10.14 -26.25 -11.21
C CYS A 13 8.71 -25.68 -11.08
N GLY A 14 7.73 -26.25 -11.77
CA GLY A 14 6.34 -25.81 -11.67
C GLY A 14 5.77 -25.98 -10.25
N LEU A 15 6.10 -27.08 -9.59
CA LEU A 15 5.68 -27.33 -8.20
C LEU A 15 6.35 -26.37 -7.22
N LEU A 16 7.64 -26.08 -7.39
CA LEU A 16 8.36 -25.10 -6.58
C LEU A 16 7.78 -23.70 -6.78
N VAL A 17 7.50 -23.28 -8.01
CA VAL A 17 6.86 -21.99 -8.30
C VAL A 17 5.45 -21.93 -7.70
N GLY A 18 4.67 -23.00 -7.83
CA GLY A 18 3.32 -23.11 -7.28
C GLY A 18 3.24 -22.99 -5.76
N VAL A 19 4.32 -23.30 -5.04
CA VAL A 19 4.38 -23.18 -3.58
C VAL A 19 5.07 -21.87 -3.13
N GLN A 20 6.15 -21.47 -3.81
CA GLN A 20 6.95 -20.31 -3.39
C GLN A 20 6.33 -18.96 -3.77
N VAL A 21 5.70 -18.87 -4.94
CA VAL A 21 5.09 -17.61 -5.40
C VAL A 21 3.94 -17.15 -4.49
N PRO A 22 3.02 -18.04 -4.03
CA PRO A 22 2.01 -17.65 -3.06
C PRO A 22 2.59 -17.10 -1.76
N GLY A 23 3.69 -17.68 -1.26
CA GLY A 23 4.38 -17.20 -0.05
C GLY A 23 4.93 -15.79 -0.21
N LEU A 24 5.67 -15.54 -1.29
CA LEU A 24 6.19 -14.21 -1.64
C LEU A 24 5.08 -13.15 -1.71
N ILE A 25 3.97 -13.48 -2.36
CA ILE A 25 2.83 -12.59 -2.51
C ILE A 25 2.15 -12.31 -1.17
N ASN A 26 2.05 -13.32 -0.31
CA ASN A 26 1.48 -13.17 1.02
C ASN A 26 2.35 -12.25 1.89
N ASP A 27 3.67 -12.43 1.86
CA ASP A 27 4.60 -11.60 2.62
C ASP A 27 4.63 -10.15 2.13
N TYR A 28 4.53 -9.93 0.81
CA TYR A 28 4.37 -8.60 0.23
C TYR A 28 3.03 -7.96 0.66
N THR A 29 1.95 -8.74 0.59
CA THR A 29 0.67 -8.58 1.31
C THR A 29 0.81 -7.86 2.63
N GLN A 30 1.42 -8.59 3.54
CA GLN A 30 1.52 -8.23 4.94
C GLN A 30 2.37 -6.98 5.16
N ARG A 31 3.40 -6.75 4.35
CA ARG A 31 4.21 -5.53 4.39
C ARG A 31 3.42 -4.29 3.99
N VAL A 32 2.69 -4.35 2.89
CA VAL A 32 1.86 -3.21 2.44
C VAL A 32 0.76 -2.91 3.46
N GLU A 33 0.16 -3.94 4.05
CA GLU A 33 -0.81 -3.78 5.15
C GLU A 33 -0.20 -3.06 6.35
N ALA A 34 0.99 -3.48 6.77
CA ALA A 34 1.68 -2.89 7.91
C ALA A 34 1.99 -1.41 7.68
N HIS A 35 2.50 -1.05 6.51
CA HIS A 35 2.75 0.35 6.15
C HIS A 35 1.46 1.18 6.06
N LEU A 36 0.37 0.59 5.57
CA LEU A 36 -0.94 1.25 5.56
C LEU A 36 -1.42 1.53 6.99
N LEU A 37 -1.32 0.55 7.89
CA LEU A 37 -1.70 0.70 9.29
C LEU A 37 -0.84 1.75 10.01
N GLU A 38 0.47 1.73 9.80
CA GLU A 38 1.40 2.73 10.32
C GLU A 38 1.02 4.14 9.86
N SER A 39 0.79 4.31 8.55
CA SER A 39 0.37 5.59 7.97
C SER A 39 -0.98 6.06 8.53
N ARG A 40 -1.93 5.15 8.74
CA ARG A 40 -3.25 5.46 9.33
C ARG A 40 -3.13 5.88 10.79
N GLU A 41 -2.29 5.23 11.58
CA GLU A 41 -2.04 5.64 12.97
C GLU A 41 -1.38 7.03 13.03
N GLY A 42 -0.44 7.33 12.14
CA GLY A 42 0.13 8.69 12.03
C GLY A 42 -0.91 9.78 11.69
N LEU A 43 -1.91 9.44 10.87
CA LEU A 43 -3.02 10.33 10.53
C LEU A 43 -4.14 10.41 11.59
N LYS A 44 -4.14 9.52 12.59
CA LYS A 44 -5.24 9.39 13.56
C LYS A 44 -5.48 10.67 14.35
N GLY A 45 -4.42 11.34 14.79
CA GLY A 45 -4.52 12.62 15.51
C GLY A 45 -5.17 13.71 14.65
N PHE A 46 -4.75 13.82 13.38
CA PHE A 46 -5.33 14.77 12.43
C PHE A 46 -6.77 14.41 12.05
N ASN A 47 -7.07 13.12 11.90
CA ASN A 47 -8.43 12.64 11.65
C ASN A 47 -9.37 12.96 12.82
N GLN A 48 -8.93 12.84 14.07
CA GLN A 48 -9.74 13.24 15.23
C GLN A 48 -10.04 14.75 15.22
N THR A 49 -9.04 15.57 14.89
CA THR A 49 -9.22 17.02 14.75
C THR A 49 -10.17 17.34 13.59
N ALA A 50 -10.01 16.68 12.43
CA ALA A 50 -10.91 16.81 11.30
C ALA A 50 -12.34 16.36 11.64
N GLN A 51 -12.51 15.27 12.40
CA GLN A 51 -13.81 14.81 12.87
C GLN A 51 -14.52 15.87 13.72
N ARG A 52 -13.76 16.56 14.58
CA ARG A 52 -14.28 17.54 15.53
C ARG A 52 -14.61 18.89 14.90
N PHE A 53 -13.80 19.36 13.94
CA PHE A 53 -13.90 20.73 13.40
C PHE A 53 -14.29 20.79 11.92
N PHE A 54 -14.14 19.70 11.18
CA PHE A 54 -14.31 19.64 9.72
C PHE A 54 -15.21 18.46 9.27
N ASN A 55 -16.05 17.91 10.16
CA ASN A 55 -16.94 16.77 9.88
C ASN A 55 -16.21 15.51 9.33
N GLY A 56 -14.93 15.34 9.67
CA GLY A 56 -14.11 14.24 9.18
C GLY A 56 -13.41 14.50 7.85
N ASP A 57 -13.58 15.68 7.25
CA ASP A 57 -12.85 16.06 6.03
C ASP A 57 -11.42 16.50 6.36
N LEU A 58 -10.48 15.56 6.23
CA LEU A 58 -9.06 15.81 6.43
C LEU A 58 -8.49 16.81 5.41
N GLN A 59 -9.02 16.85 4.18
CA GLN A 59 -8.62 17.85 3.18
C GLN A 59 -9.11 19.25 3.54
N ALA A 60 -10.26 19.39 4.19
CA ALA A 60 -10.71 20.67 4.71
C ALA A 60 -9.80 21.17 5.84
N LEU A 61 -9.30 20.28 6.70
CA LEU A 61 -8.29 20.61 7.72
C LEU A 61 -6.98 21.10 7.09
N VAL A 62 -6.45 20.40 6.08
CA VAL A 62 -5.23 20.81 5.36
C VAL A 62 -5.42 22.18 4.68
N ARG A 63 -6.57 22.40 4.02
CA ARG A 63 -6.89 23.69 3.40
C ARG A 63 -6.96 24.82 4.41
N HIS A 64 -7.49 24.55 5.61
CA HIS A 64 -7.54 25.54 6.68
C HIS A 64 -6.14 25.90 7.18
N TYR A 65 -5.25 24.92 7.35
CA TYR A 65 -3.88 25.17 7.77
C TYR A 65 -3.07 25.95 6.72
N ARG A 66 -3.27 25.65 5.43
CA ARG A 66 -2.63 26.34 4.30
C ARG A 66 -3.18 27.76 4.06
N ALA A 67 -4.38 28.06 4.54
CA ALA A 67 -4.97 29.40 4.46
C ALA A 67 -4.58 30.28 5.67
N SER A 68 -3.89 29.71 6.66
CA SER A 68 -3.49 30.42 7.87
C SER A 68 -2.32 31.35 7.57
N GLU A 69 -2.30 32.54 8.17
CA GLU A 69 -1.20 33.53 7.99
C GLU A 69 0.08 33.12 8.73
N ASP A 70 0.00 32.13 9.61
CA ASP A 70 1.13 31.63 10.38
C ASP A 70 1.96 30.62 9.54
N PRO A 71 3.26 30.87 9.32
CA PRO A 71 4.13 29.99 8.54
C PRO A 71 4.27 28.58 9.14
N VAL A 72 4.07 28.39 10.45
CA VAL A 72 4.11 27.07 11.09
C VAL A 72 2.94 26.21 10.62
N PHE A 73 1.72 26.78 10.60
CA PHE A 73 0.54 26.07 10.11
C PHE A 73 0.63 25.74 8.62
N ASN A 74 1.25 26.61 7.82
CA ASN A 74 1.52 26.32 6.41
C ASN A 74 2.46 25.12 6.23
N SER A 75 3.56 25.07 7.00
CA SER A 75 4.49 23.94 6.98
C SER A 75 3.85 22.63 7.48
N ASP A 76 2.98 22.72 8.47
CA ASP A 76 2.20 21.57 8.95
C ASP A 76 1.21 21.10 7.90
N ALA A 77 0.58 22.02 7.14
CA ALA A 77 -0.31 21.67 6.05
C ALA A 77 0.40 20.81 4.99
N ASP A 78 1.62 21.17 4.59
CA ASP A 78 2.39 20.43 3.59
C ASP A 78 2.82 19.05 4.13
N SER A 79 3.19 18.98 5.42
CA SER A 79 3.53 17.72 6.08
C SER A 79 2.33 16.78 6.14
N ILE A 80 1.15 17.27 6.54
CA ILE A 80 -0.09 16.50 6.58
C ILE A 80 -0.49 16.07 5.17
N ASP A 81 -0.43 16.96 4.18
CA ASP A 81 -0.76 16.66 2.78
C ASP A 81 0.11 15.52 2.23
N SER A 82 1.41 15.51 2.55
CA SER A 82 2.32 14.41 2.20
C SER A 82 1.91 13.07 2.84
N LEU A 83 1.48 13.08 4.11
CA LEU A 83 1.01 11.90 4.83
C LEU A 83 -0.31 11.38 4.26
N VAL A 84 -1.25 12.27 3.92
CA VAL A 84 -2.52 11.90 3.28
C VAL A 84 -2.28 11.28 1.91
N ASN A 85 -1.41 11.89 1.10
CA ASN A 85 -1.09 11.36 -0.22
C ASN A 85 -0.42 9.98 -0.13
N ARG A 86 0.51 9.81 0.81
CA ARG A 86 1.15 8.51 1.07
C ARG A 86 0.14 7.44 1.51
N ASN A 87 -0.78 7.79 2.41
CA ASN A 87 -1.83 6.88 2.85
C ASN A 87 -2.71 6.43 1.68
N ARG A 88 -3.08 7.38 0.82
CA ARG A 88 -3.94 7.13 -0.34
C ARG A 88 -3.28 6.19 -1.36
N LEU A 89 -1.98 6.35 -1.60
CA LEU A 89 -1.20 5.45 -2.45
C LEU A 89 -1.18 4.03 -1.86
N LEU A 90 -0.84 3.90 -0.57
CA LEU A 90 -0.84 2.60 0.13
C LEU A 90 -2.22 1.94 0.14
N GLU A 91 -3.29 2.73 0.26
CA GLU A 91 -4.66 2.22 0.23
C GLU A 91 -5.06 1.71 -1.16
N GLN A 92 -4.63 2.39 -2.23
CA GLN A 92 -4.82 1.93 -3.61
C GLN A 92 -4.05 0.65 -3.90
N GLU A 93 -2.80 0.57 -3.44
CA GLU A 93 -1.99 -0.65 -3.53
C GLU A 93 -2.67 -1.80 -2.78
N TRP A 94 -3.09 -1.55 -1.54
CA TRP A 94 -3.81 -2.52 -0.72
C TRP A 94 -5.10 -3.03 -1.39
N GLN A 95 -5.92 -2.15 -1.94
CA GLN A 95 -7.13 -2.54 -2.68
C GLN A 95 -6.81 -3.36 -3.93
N THR A 96 -5.70 -3.06 -4.60
CA THR A 96 -5.22 -3.84 -5.75
C THR A 96 -4.75 -5.22 -5.31
N LEU A 97 -4.15 -5.34 -4.12
CA LEU A 97 -3.72 -6.61 -3.51
C LEU A 97 -4.88 -7.46 -2.96
N GLN A 98 -6.08 -6.89 -2.79
CA GLN A 98 -7.31 -7.63 -2.49
C GLN A 98 -7.98 -8.25 -3.73
N ARG A 99 -7.51 -7.93 -4.95
CA ARG A 99 -8.06 -8.50 -6.18
C ARG A 99 -7.77 -10.00 -6.31
N PRO A 100 -8.56 -10.74 -7.12
CA PRO A 100 -8.41 -12.18 -7.32
C PRO A 100 -6.96 -12.56 -7.59
N TRP A 101 -6.51 -13.66 -6.98
CA TRP A 101 -5.11 -14.07 -6.88
C TRP A 101 -4.35 -14.06 -8.22
N LEU A 102 -4.99 -14.39 -9.34
CA LEU A 102 -4.40 -14.33 -10.69
C LEU A 102 -3.90 -12.93 -11.08
N VAL A 103 -4.67 -11.89 -10.76
CA VAL A 103 -4.31 -10.50 -11.06
C VAL A 103 -3.17 -10.04 -10.16
N ARG A 104 -3.21 -10.44 -8.88
CA ARG A 104 -2.17 -10.14 -7.89
C ARG A 104 -0.82 -10.80 -8.23
N THR A 105 -0.85 -12.06 -8.69
CA THR A 105 0.35 -12.80 -9.11
C THR A 105 1.01 -12.14 -10.31
N TRP A 106 0.21 -11.75 -11.31
CA TRP A 106 0.71 -11.03 -12.48
C TRP A 106 1.27 -9.65 -12.12
N HIS A 107 0.59 -8.90 -11.25
CA HIS A 107 1.03 -7.56 -10.83
C HIS A 107 2.34 -7.61 -10.06
N VAL A 108 2.53 -8.55 -9.13
CA VAL A 108 3.80 -8.71 -8.40
C VAL A 108 4.93 -9.22 -9.31
N LEU A 109 4.63 -10.09 -10.29
CA LEU A 109 5.66 -10.61 -11.21
C LEU A 109 6.09 -9.59 -12.29
N VAL A 110 5.24 -8.63 -12.65
CA VAL A 110 5.48 -7.68 -13.76
C VAL A 110 5.75 -6.26 -13.28
N ALA A 111 5.22 -5.86 -12.12
CA ALA A 111 5.27 -4.50 -11.60
C ALA A 111 5.84 -4.42 -10.17
N ALA A 112 6.64 -5.40 -9.74
CA ALA A 112 7.50 -5.22 -8.58
C ALA A 112 8.57 -4.17 -8.93
N ASP A 113 8.25 -2.89 -8.75
CA ASP A 113 9.23 -1.82 -8.83
C ASP A 113 10.17 -1.85 -7.58
N PRO A 114 11.42 -1.37 -7.74
CA PRO A 114 12.60 -1.77 -6.99
C PRO A 114 12.72 -1.28 -5.54
#